data_AF-A0A285X8B0-F1
#
_entry.id   AF-A0A285X8B0-F1
#
_cell.length_a   1.000
_cell.length_b   1.000
_cell.length_c   1.000
_cell.angle_alpha   90.00
_cell.angle_beta   90.00
_cell.angle_gamma   90.00
#
_symmetry.space_group_name_H-M   'P 1'
#
loop_
_entity.id
_entity.type
_entity.pdbx_description
1 polymer ?
#
loop_
_entity_poly.entity_id
_entity_poly.type
_entity_poly.pdbx_seq_one_letter_code
_entity_poly.pdbx_strand_id
1 'polypeptide(L)'
;MSVLRFSGHDTFHCREQWLLKGLNLIEKKDESLSFEGGISNFKVNSAIPELGVGKNMVRSIAHWIRAFKIFDDQSNEIGELSKILFQDLALDPYLENEGSLWLMQYYLCSTEYASIFKLIFSDYFSDKASLEFSESQVKSFLHREIERNNQRSVTDNTLNSDFKVFIKTYVAPKKNIKTVEDDFNTPLLALNLVFSTGRRNEKNEPIFRINRTVQKSLTPEIFGYCLLAEFQGNSAIDYDKIRTSVASYLCLSNEGLERIIDNLGESYPEFIYKDDAGVRQIQVKNTSEKFKINLLKKHYELHS
;
A
#
# COMPACT_ATOMS: atom_id res chain seq x y z
N MET A 1 17.59 10.68 2.42
CA MET A 1 16.30 10.24 2.99
C MET A 1 15.20 10.97 2.24
N SER A 2 14.14 10.29 1.86
CA SER A 2 12.94 10.89 1.27
C SER A 2 12.25 11.79 2.30
N VAL A 3 11.58 12.85 1.83
CA VAL A 3 10.77 13.73 2.68
C VAL A 3 9.54 12.94 3.14
N LEU A 4 9.30 12.87 4.45
CA LEU A 4 8.12 12.20 4.99
C LEU A 4 6.89 13.07 4.72
N ARG A 5 5.89 12.50 4.04
CA ARG A 5 4.62 13.16 3.77
C ARG A 5 3.56 12.65 4.73
N PHE A 6 3.01 13.60 5.49
CA PHE A 6 1.80 13.44 6.29
C PHE A 6 0.72 14.38 5.72
N SER A 7 -0.56 14.05 5.93
CA SER A 7 -1.74 14.74 5.37
C SER A 7 -1.92 14.62 3.84
N GLY A 8 -2.84 15.41 3.28
CA GLY A 8 -3.24 15.40 1.87
C GLY A 8 -4.51 14.59 1.59
N HIS A 9 -4.81 13.61 2.44
CA HIS A 9 -6.04 12.81 2.40
C HIS A 9 -7.27 13.52 3.02
N ASP A 10 -7.15 14.77 3.48
CA ASP A 10 -8.23 15.55 4.11
C ASP A 10 -9.07 14.76 5.14
N THR A 11 -8.40 13.91 5.94
CA THR A 11 -8.98 12.99 6.96
C THR A 11 -9.86 11.84 6.46
N PHE A 12 -9.90 11.59 5.14
CA PHE A 12 -10.61 10.46 4.55
C PHE A 12 -9.68 9.26 4.27
N HIS A 13 -10.13 8.05 4.59
CA HIS A 13 -9.54 6.82 4.06
C HIS A 13 -10.01 6.61 2.62
N CYS A 14 -9.28 5.78 1.87
CA CYS A 14 -9.66 5.47 0.50
C CYS A 14 -10.94 4.64 0.44
N ARG A 15 -11.77 4.91 -0.58
CA ARG A 15 -12.95 4.12 -0.91
C ARG A 15 -12.75 3.51 -2.29
N GLU A 16 -13.24 2.31 -2.52
CA GLU A 16 -13.07 1.57 -3.78
C GLU A 16 -13.47 2.39 -5.01
N GLN A 17 -14.68 2.96 -4.99
CA GLN A 17 -15.20 3.79 -6.09
C GLN A 17 -14.35 5.03 -6.39
N TRP A 18 -13.55 5.51 -5.43
CA TRP A 18 -12.71 6.69 -5.64
C TRP A 18 -11.55 6.41 -6.59
N LEU A 19 -11.04 5.18 -6.60
CA LEU A 19 -9.94 4.77 -7.47
C LEU A 19 -10.42 4.77 -8.92
N LEU A 20 -11.55 4.11 -9.20
CA LEU A 20 -12.15 4.06 -10.54
C LEU A 20 -12.59 5.44 -11.03
N LYS A 21 -13.27 6.23 -10.19
CA LYS A 21 -13.64 7.62 -10.55
C LYS A 21 -12.42 8.48 -10.84
N GLY A 22 -11.38 8.33 -10.02
CA GLY A 22 -10.10 9.01 -10.18
C GLY A 22 -9.42 8.69 -11.51
N LEU A 23 -9.33 7.40 -11.83
CA LEU A 23 -8.77 6.92 -13.09
C LEU A 23 -9.57 7.42 -14.30
N ASN A 24 -10.89 7.26 -14.29
CA ASN A 24 -11.77 7.73 -15.36
C ASN A 24 -11.60 9.23 -15.63
N LEU A 25 -11.43 10.04 -14.58
CA LEU A 25 -11.18 11.48 -14.73
C LEU A 25 -9.82 11.76 -15.38
N ILE A 26 -8.79 10.96 -15.08
CA ILE A 26 -7.46 11.09 -15.70
C ILE A 26 -7.52 10.75 -17.19
N GLU A 27 -8.29 9.72 -17.55
CA GLU A 27 -8.42 9.25 -18.93
C GLU A 27 -9.16 10.19 -19.87
N LYS A 28 -10.11 10.99 -19.35
CA LYS A 28 -10.99 11.84 -20.19
C LYS A 28 -10.25 12.90 -21.02
N LYS A 29 -8.94 13.14 -20.82
CA LYS A 29 -8.06 14.00 -21.65
C LYS A 29 -8.67 15.33 -22.12
N ASP A 30 -9.63 15.90 -21.39
CA ASP A 30 -10.23 17.18 -21.72
C ASP A 30 -9.21 18.26 -21.37
N GLU A 31 -8.76 19.07 -22.33
CA GLU A 31 -7.74 20.10 -22.13
C GLU A 31 -8.10 21.09 -21.00
N SER A 32 -9.38 21.32 -20.74
CA SER A 32 -9.88 22.17 -19.65
C SER A 32 -9.80 21.51 -18.27
N LEU A 33 -9.92 20.17 -18.23
CA LEU A 33 -9.62 19.29 -17.10
C LEU A 33 -8.14 18.87 -17.08
N SER A 34 -7.39 19.20 -18.14
CA SER A 34 -6.06 18.70 -18.38
C SER A 34 -4.99 19.49 -17.66
N PHE A 35 -3.92 18.74 -17.51
CA PHE A 35 -2.79 18.89 -16.62
C PHE A 35 -1.76 19.88 -17.18
N GLU A 36 -2.08 21.17 -17.26
CA GLU A 36 -1.01 22.19 -17.37
C GLU A 36 -0.16 22.14 -16.07
N GLY A 37 0.93 21.35 -16.08
CA GLY A 37 1.85 21.19 -14.95
C GLY A 37 1.69 19.90 -14.11
N GLY A 38 1.03 18.87 -14.64
CA GLY A 38 0.89 17.54 -14.01
C GLY A 38 -0.21 17.44 -12.95
N ILE A 39 -0.44 16.24 -12.41
CA ILE A 39 -1.55 15.95 -11.46
C ILE A 39 -1.46 16.73 -10.14
N SER A 40 -0.34 17.42 -9.88
CA SER A 40 -0.10 18.30 -8.72
C SER A 40 -1.29 19.20 -8.34
N ASN A 41 -2.10 19.62 -9.32
CA ASN A 41 -3.35 20.32 -9.10
C ASN A 41 -4.47 19.67 -9.89
N PHE A 42 -5.21 18.73 -9.27
CA PHE A 42 -6.63 18.60 -9.62
C PHE A 42 -7.17 20.03 -9.65
N LYS A 43 -7.69 20.51 -10.78
CA LYS A 43 -8.50 21.73 -10.78
C LYS A 43 -9.73 21.40 -9.97
N VAL A 44 -9.62 21.57 -8.64
CA VAL A 44 -10.54 20.96 -7.68
C VAL A 44 -11.98 21.34 -8.01
N ASN A 45 -12.19 22.58 -8.47
CA ASN A 45 -13.50 23.08 -8.84
C ASN A 45 -14.10 22.39 -10.09
N SER A 46 -13.31 22.04 -11.10
CA SER A 46 -13.80 21.35 -12.29
C SER A 46 -13.95 19.83 -12.09
N ALA A 47 -13.19 19.25 -11.14
CA ALA A 47 -13.30 17.84 -10.80
C ALA A 47 -14.51 17.50 -9.89
N ILE A 48 -15.05 18.48 -9.14
CA ILE A 48 -16.24 18.29 -8.28
C ILE A 48 -17.44 17.72 -9.04
N PRO A 49 -17.93 18.33 -10.15
CA PRO A 49 -19.08 17.81 -10.88
C PRO A 49 -18.80 16.44 -11.52
N GLU A 50 -17.59 16.22 -12.04
CA GLU A 50 -17.21 14.96 -12.70
C GLU A 50 -17.15 13.78 -11.73
N LEU A 51 -16.58 13.99 -10.54
CA LEU A 51 -16.46 12.94 -9.52
C LEU A 51 -17.74 12.78 -8.70
N GLY A 52 -18.61 13.80 -8.70
CA GLY A 52 -19.83 13.87 -7.91
C GLY A 52 -19.57 13.91 -6.40
N VAL A 53 -18.50 14.58 -5.97
CA VAL A 53 -18.08 14.64 -4.56
C VAL A 53 -17.65 16.06 -4.15
N GLY A 54 -17.59 16.32 -2.84
CA GLY A 54 -17.16 17.62 -2.31
C GLY A 54 -15.67 17.91 -2.48
N LYS A 55 -15.29 19.19 -2.37
CA LYS A 55 -13.91 19.71 -2.52
C LYS A 55 -12.84 18.91 -1.78
N ASN A 56 -13.09 18.56 -0.51
CA ASN A 56 -12.14 17.82 0.33
C ASN A 56 -12.00 16.35 -0.12
N MET A 57 -13.09 15.76 -0.61
CA MET A 57 -13.05 14.40 -1.16
C MET A 57 -12.25 14.37 -2.47
N VAL A 58 -12.39 15.38 -3.33
CA VAL A 58 -11.55 15.49 -4.55
C VAL A 58 -10.06 15.51 -4.20
N ARG A 59 -9.66 16.28 -3.19
CA ARG A 59 -8.27 16.30 -2.71
C ARG A 59 -7.83 14.95 -2.15
N SER A 60 -8.70 14.27 -1.40
CA SER A 60 -8.40 12.93 -0.90
C SER A 60 -8.28 11.90 -2.04
N ILE A 61 -9.13 11.96 -3.06
CA ILE A 61 -9.04 11.10 -4.25
C ILE A 61 -7.68 11.29 -4.91
N ALA A 62 -7.28 12.55 -5.12
CA ALA A 62 -5.98 12.89 -5.67
C ALA A 62 -4.81 12.32 -4.84
N HIS A 63 -4.91 12.36 -3.52
CA HIS A 63 -3.92 11.77 -2.62
C HIS A 63 -3.83 10.24 -2.81
N TRP A 64 -4.96 9.53 -2.80
CA TRP A 64 -4.99 8.07 -2.90
C TRP A 64 -4.55 7.54 -4.25
N ILE A 65 -4.90 8.21 -5.36
CA ILE A 65 -4.41 7.86 -6.70
C ILE A 65 -2.88 7.80 -6.72
N ARG A 66 -2.21 8.75 -6.07
CA ARG A 66 -0.74 8.77 -6.02
C ARG A 66 -0.19 7.76 -5.02
N ALA A 67 -0.83 7.64 -3.86
CA ALA A 67 -0.42 6.69 -2.84
C ALA A 67 -0.45 5.24 -3.33
N PHE A 68 -1.42 4.88 -4.18
CA PHE A 68 -1.51 3.55 -4.79
C PHE A 68 -0.76 3.41 -6.12
N LYS A 69 0.04 4.43 -6.52
CA LYS A 69 0.72 4.46 -7.82
C LYS A 69 -0.22 4.23 -9.01
N ILE A 70 -1.47 4.70 -8.90
CA ILE A 70 -2.42 4.71 -10.02
C ILE A 70 -1.99 5.73 -11.07
N PHE A 71 -1.33 6.80 -10.62
CA PHE A 71 -0.69 7.80 -11.45
C PHE A 71 0.70 8.14 -10.91
N ASP A 72 1.62 8.41 -11.82
CA ASP A 72 2.99 8.82 -11.51
C ASP A 72 3.22 10.30 -11.88
N ASP A 73 3.40 11.13 -10.85
CA ASP A 73 3.66 12.56 -11.01
C ASP A 73 4.99 12.84 -11.75
N GLN A 74 5.97 11.92 -11.70
CA GLN A 74 7.29 12.13 -12.29
C GLN A 74 7.27 11.94 -13.81
N SER A 75 6.66 10.86 -14.28
CA SER A 75 6.48 10.61 -15.71
C SER A 75 5.27 11.35 -16.29
N ASN A 76 4.39 11.86 -15.42
CA ASN A 76 3.09 12.43 -15.79
C ASN A 76 2.23 11.42 -16.59
N GLU A 77 2.28 10.16 -16.18
CA GLU A 77 1.56 9.06 -16.83
C GLU A 77 0.74 8.24 -15.83
N ILE A 78 -0.25 7.52 -16.37
CA ILE A 78 -0.93 6.45 -15.66
C ILE A 78 0.13 5.41 -15.22
N GLY A 79 0.07 5.03 -13.95
CA GLY A 79 1.02 4.13 -13.33
C GLY A 79 0.90 2.69 -13.85
N GLU A 80 1.98 1.93 -13.69
CA GLU A 80 2.06 0.54 -14.16
C GLU A 80 0.91 -0.32 -13.62
N LEU A 81 0.59 -0.19 -12.32
CA LEU A 81 -0.51 -0.94 -11.69
C LEU A 81 -1.84 -0.68 -12.41
N SER A 82 -2.14 0.57 -12.74
CA SER A 82 -3.38 0.92 -13.43
C SER A 82 -3.46 0.37 -14.84
N LYS A 83 -2.33 0.43 -15.58
CA LYS A 83 -2.23 -0.17 -16.92
C LYS A 83 -2.53 -1.67 -16.89
N ILE A 84 -2.07 -2.35 -15.83
CA ILE A 84 -2.26 -3.79 -15.65
C ILE A 84 -3.70 -4.13 -15.19
N LEU A 85 -4.21 -3.46 -14.15
CA LEU A 85 -5.49 -3.84 -13.54
C LEU A 85 -6.70 -3.32 -14.32
N PHE A 86 -6.64 -2.07 -14.80
CA PHE A 86 -7.82 -1.34 -15.24
C PHE A 86 -7.84 -1.03 -16.74
N GLN A 87 -6.68 -0.98 -17.41
CA GLN A 87 -6.56 -0.53 -18.81
C GLN A 87 -6.04 -1.62 -19.75
N ASP A 88 -4.77 -1.53 -20.16
CA ASP A 88 -4.15 -2.32 -21.24
C ASP A 88 -4.40 -3.83 -21.13
N LEU A 89 -4.29 -4.38 -19.92
CA LEU A 89 -4.54 -5.79 -19.65
C LEU A 89 -5.89 -6.04 -18.98
N ALA A 90 -6.46 -5.02 -18.32
CA ALA A 90 -7.75 -5.07 -17.65
C ALA A 90 -7.92 -6.34 -16.79
N LEU A 91 -6.87 -6.74 -16.03
CA LEU A 91 -6.86 -8.01 -15.32
C LEU A 91 -7.85 -8.06 -14.15
N ASP A 92 -8.19 -6.91 -13.57
CA ASP A 92 -9.22 -6.78 -12.54
C ASP A 92 -9.85 -5.38 -12.58
N PRO A 93 -10.74 -5.11 -13.55
CA PRO A 93 -11.27 -3.76 -13.80
C PRO A 93 -12.12 -3.20 -12.66
N TYR A 94 -12.60 -4.08 -11.78
CA TYR A 94 -13.54 -3.74 -10.71
C TYR A 94 -12.95 -3.94 -9.31
N LEU A 95 -11.67 -4.32 -9.20
CA LEU A 95 -10.97 -4.56 -7.93
C LEU A 95 -11.63 -5.66 -7.07
N GLU A 96 -12.12 -6.71 -7.72
CA GLU A 96 -12.83 -7.83 -7.07
C GLU A 96 -11.86 -8.91 -6.57
N ASN A 97 -10.63 -8.95 -7.09
CA ASN A 97 -9.63 -9.95 -6.73
C ASN A 97 -8.75 -9.48 -5.57
N GLU A 98 -8.60 -10.33 -4.54
CA GLU A 98 -7.77 -10.00 -3.36
C GLU A 98 -6.29 -9.78 -3.71
N GLY A 99 -5.79 -10.39 -4.80
CA GLY A 99 -4.45 -10.13 -5.34
C GLY A 99 -4.23 -8.66 -5.73
N SER A 100 -5.25 -8.01 -6.29
CA SER A 100 -5.20 -6.56 -6.59
C SER A 100 -5.05 -5.73 -5.32
N LEU A 101 -5.72 -6.14 -4.24
CA LEU A 101 -5.61 -5.48 -2.94
C LEU A 101 -4.21 -5.64 -2.34
N TRP A 102 -3.59 -6.82 -2.50
CA TRP A 102 -2.19 -7.04 -2.10
C TRP A 102 -1.21 -6.16 -2.87
N LEU A 103 -1.41 -5.99 -4.19
CA LEU A 103 -0.60 -5.06 -5.00
C LEU A 103 -0.78 -3.62 -4.52
N MET A 104 -2.01 -3.20 -4.22
CA MET A 104 -2.27 -1.88 -3.66
C MET A 104 -1.60 -1.68 -2.29
N GLN A 105 -1.65 -2.68 -1.42
CA GLN A 105 -0.94 -2.65 -0.13
C GLN A 105 0.57 -2.48 -0.32
N TYR A 106 1.15 -3.23 -1.25
CA TYR A 106 2.56 -3.10 -1.62
C TYR A 106 2.89 -1.67 -2.06
N TYR A 107 2.16 -1.11 -3.03
CA TYR A 107 2.42 0.24 -3.54
C TYR A 107 2.16 1.34 -2.52
N LEU A 108 1.19 1.17 -1.63
CA LEU A 108 0.93 2.12 -0.55
C LEU A 108 2.14 2.28 0.39
N CYS A 109 2.93 1.21 0.56
CA CYS A 109 4.17 1.26 1.31
C CYS A 109 5.36 1.69 0.43
N SER A 110 5.57 1.06 -0.73
CA SER A 110 6.78 1.23 -1.55
C SER A 110 6.88 2.60 -2.24
N THR A 111 5.75 3.26 -2.50
CA THR A 111 5.77 4.64 -3.05
C THR A 111 6.22 5.68 -2.03
N GLU A 112 6.12 5.35 -0.74
CA GLU A 112 6.34 6.26 0.40
C GLU A 112 5.51 7.57 0.34
N TYR A 113 4.50 7.66 -0.55
CA TYR A 113 3.73 8.88 -0.78
C TYR A 113 2.91 9.28 0.44
N ALA A 114 2.36 8.29 1.16
CA ALA A 114 1.69 8.44 2.45
C ALA A 114 2.57 7.75 3.50
N SER A 115 3.50 8.49 4.10
CA SER A 115 4.65 7.86 4.76
C SER A 115 4.29 7.03 6.00
N ILE A 116 3.16 7.33 6.66
CA ILE A 116 2.73 6.58 7.85
C ILE A 116 2.56 5.07 7.60
N PHE A 117 2.20 4.66 6.39
CA PHE A 117 1.96 3.24 6.07
C PHE A 117 3.25 2.43 6.11
N LYS A 118 4.27 2.83 5.33
CA LYS A 118 5.59 2.19 5.35
C LYS A 118 6.24 2.27 6.73
N LEU A 119 6.13 3.43 7.38
CA LEU A 119 6.68 3.66 8.72
C LEU A 119 6.08 2.70 9.75
N ILE A 120 4.78 2.41 9.71
CA ILE A 120 4.16 1.47 10.66
C ILE A 120 4.44 0.01 10.26
N PHE A 121 4.23 -0.37 9.00
CA PHE A 121 4.32 -1.78 8.60
C PHE A 121 5.75 -2.33 8.61
N SER A 122 6.75 -1.48 8.36
CA SER A 122 8.17 -1.85 8.38
C SER A 122 8.90 -1.26 9.59
N ASP A 123 9.08 0.06 9.63
CA ASP A 123 10.08 0.68 10.51
C ASP A 123 9.72 0.58 12.01
N TYR A 124 8.46 0.82 12.38
CA TYR A 124 8.00 0.88 13.77
C TYR A 124 8.18 -0.44 14.53
N PHE A 125 8.02 -1.57 13.86
CA PHE A 125 8.11 -2.91 14.46
C PHE A 125 9.46 -3.59 14.22
N SER A 126 10.44 -2.89 13.62
CA SER A 126 11.75 -3.45 13.32
C SER A 126 12.50 -3.92 14.58
N ASP A 127 12.27 -3.27 15.73
CA ASP A 127 12.93 -3.52 17.01
C ASP A 127 11.98 -3.96 18.13
N LYS A 128 10.72 -4.30 17.80
CA LYS A 128 9.68 -4.57 18.80
C LYS A 128 9.36 -6.06 18.93
N ALA A 129 9.31 -6.54 20.17
CA ALA A 129 8.85 -7.88 20.50
C ALA A 129 7.32 -8.05 20.36
N SER A 130 6.56 -6.96 20.50
CA SER A 130 5.10 -6.96 20.35
C SER A 130 4.68 -6.26 19.06
N LEU A 131 3.65 -6.79 18.42
CA LEU A 131 2.99 -6.19 17.25
C LEU A 131 1.82 -5.26 17.64
N GLU A 132 1.70 -4.94 18.93
CA GLU A 132 0.67 -4.07 19.46
C GLU A 132 1.14 -2.62 19.53
N PHE A 133 0.21 -1.71 19.27
CA PHE A 133 0.49 -0.28 19.23
C PHE A 133 -0.75 0.54 19.59
N SER A 134 -0.50 1.78 19.98
CA SER A 134 -1.51 2.80 20.30
C SER A 134 -1.11 4.14 19.70
N GLU A 135 -2.06 5.07 19.63
CA GLU A 135 -1.88 6.37 18.99
C GLU A 135 -0.66 7.12 19.56
N SER A 136 -0.55 7.23 20.89
CA SER A 136 0.57 7.98 21.49
C SER A 136 1.93 7.35 21.17
N GLN A 137 2.03 6.02 21.17
CA GLN A 137 3.28 5.32 20.87
C GLN A 137 3.72 5.53 19.41
N VAL A 138 2.78 5.48 18.47
CA VAL A 138 3.08 5.75 17.05
C VAL A 138 3.46 7.21 16.85
N LYS A 139 2.73 8.17 17.43
CA LYS A 139 3.09 9.60 17.31
C LYS A 139 4.48 9.89 17.86
N SER A 140 4.84 9.35 19.02
CA SER A 140 6.20 9.51 19.57
C SER A 140 7.28 8.90 18.66
N PHE A 141 6.98 7.80 17.97
CA PHE A 141 7.85 7.26 16.94
C PHE A 141 7.95 8.20 15.73
N LEU A 142 6.82 8.68 15.20
CA LEU A 142 6.80 9.57 14.02
C LEU A 142 7.57 10.87 14.25
N HIS A 143 7.43 11.50 15.42
CA HIS A 143 8.21 12.69 15.78
C HIS A 143 9.72 12.43 15.72
N ARG A 144 10.18 11.30 16.27
CA ARG A 144 11.59 10.93 16.22
C ARG A 144 12.07 10.68 14.80
N GLU A 145 11.27 10.03 13.94
CA GLU A 145 11.66 9.81 12.55
C GLU A 145 11.69 11.12 11.73
N ILE A 146 10.78 12.05 11.99
CA ILE A 146 10.81 13.41 11.39
C ILE A 146 12.08 14.15 11.79
N GLU A 147 12.45 14.12 13.08
CA GLU A 147 13.69 14.72 13.59
C GLU A 147 14.93 14.06 12.99
N ARG A 148 14.98 12.72 12.93
CA ARG A 148 16.07 11.96 12.30
C ARG A 148 16.26 12.31 10.83
N ASN A 149 15.17 12.61 10.12
CA ASN A 149 15.20 13.04 8.72
C ASN A 149 15.56 14.53 8.54
N ASN A 150 15.84 15.26 9.61
CA ASN A 150 16.07 16.72 9.60
C ASN A 150 14.93 17.50 8.93
N GLN A 151 13.70 17.00 9.03
CA GLN A 151 12.52 17.61 8.45
C GLN A 151 11.87 18.58 9.46
N ARG A 152 11.21 19.62 8.95
CA ARG A 152 10.39 20.52 9.78
C ARG A 152 9.37 19.71 10.58
N SER A 153 9.25 20.05 11.88
CA SER A 153 8.28 19.44 12.79
C SER A 153 6.86 19.47 12.21
N VAL A 154 6.16 18.35 12.34
CA VAL A 154 4.75 18.20 11.97
C VAL A 154 3.88 18.31 13.22
N THR A 155 2.71 18.94 13.11
CA THR A 155 1.84 19.14 14.28
C THR A 155 1.21 17.83 14.76
N ASP A 156 0.92 17.72 16.07
CA ASP A 156 0.22 16.56 16.63
C ASP A 156 -1.16 16.34 15.98
N ASN A 157 -1.87 17.40 15.60
CA ASN A 157 -3.16 17.28 14.92
C ASN A 157 -3.03 16.62 13.55
N THR A 158 -1.97 16.93 12.81
CA THR A 158 -1.66 16.28 11.53
C THR A 158 -1.35 14.80 11.74
N LEU A 159 -0.42 14.48 12.64
CA LEU A 159 -0.05 13.08 12.92
C LEU A 159 -1.21 12.25 13.47
N ASN A 160 -2.08 12.85 14.29
CA ASN A 160 -3.32 12.24 14.77
C ASN A 160 -4.27 11.94 13.59
N SER A 161 -4.41 12.88 12.65
CA SER A 161 -5.26 12.70 11.48
C SER A 161 -4.76 11.56 10.59
N ASP A 162 -3.46 11.49 10.32
CA ASP A 162 -2.84 10.40 9.58
C ASP A 162 -3.00 9.06 10.30
N PHE A 163 -2.79 9.00 11.63
CA PHE A 163 -3.01 7.79 12.41
C PHE A 163 -4.46 7.30 12.34
N LYS A 164 -5.44 8.21 12.46
CA LYS A 164 -6.86 7.88 12.32
C LYS A 164 -7.19 7.35 10.93
N VAL A 165 -6.62 7.94 9.89
CA VAL A 165 -6.80 7.45 8.52
C VAL A 165 -6.17 6.07 8.34
N PHE A 166 -4.95 5.85 8.82
CA PHE A 166 -4.32 4.53 8.86
C PHE A 166 -5.21 3.49 9.53
N ILE A 167 -5.77 3.79 10.71
CA ILE A 167 -6.67 2.86 11.41
C ILE A 167 -7.94 2.61 10.59
N LYS A 168 -8.56 3.64 10.00
CA LYS A 168 -9.77 3.46 9.17
C LYS A 168 -9.50 2.67 7.88
N THR A 169 -8.27 2.68 7.35
CA THR A 169 -7.90 1.89 6.17
C THR A 169 -7.93 0.38 6.44
N TYR A 170 -7.68 -0.07 7.69
CA TYR A 170 -7.50 -1.50 8.00
C TYR A 170 -8.42 -2.05 9.09
N VAL A 171 -9.01 -1.19 9.93
CA VAL A 171 -9.85 -1.62 11.05
C VAL A 171 -11.28 -1.21 10.77
N ALA A 172 -12.13 -2.21 10.54
CA ALA A 172 -13.56 -2.01 10.39
C ALA A 172 -14.14 -1.29 11.63
N PRO A 173 -15.00 -0.29 11.44
CA PRO A 173 -15.62 0.39 12.56
C PRO A 173 -16.53 -0.56 13.33
N LYS A 174 -16.58 -0.38 14.65
CA LYS A 174 -17.60 -1.04 15.47
C LYS A 174 -18.96 -0.51 15.03
N LYS A 175 -19.81 -1.39 14.47
CA LYS A 175 -21.19 -1.16 13.99
C LYS A 175 -21.77 0.19 14.44
N ASN A 176 -21.65 1.20 13.59
CA ASN A 176 -22.30 2.48 13.80
C ASN A 176 -23.21 2.74 12.61
N ILE A 177 -24.53 2.59 12.82
CA ILE A 177 -25.58 2.55 11.78
C ILE A 177 -25.53 3.79 10.84
N LYS A 178 -24.91 4.90 11.27
CA LYS A 178 -24.84 6.16 10.52
C LYS A 178 -23.69 6.26 9.49
N THR A 179 -22.64 5.44 9.57
CA THR A 179 -21.49 5.48 8.65
C THR A 179 -21.21 4.14 7.95
N VAL A 180 -22.12 3.16 8.13
CA VAL A 180 -22.01 1.79 7.61
C VAL A 180 -21.62 1.77 6.13
N GLU A 181 -22.37 2.45 5.26
CA GLU A 181 -22.10 2.41 3.81
C GLU A 181 -20.74 2.98 3.41
N ASP A 182 -20.27 4.02 4.10
CA ASP A 182 -18.98 4.65 3.82
C ASP A 182 -17.80 3.77 4.25
N ASP A 183 -17.98 3.04 5.36
CA ASP A 183 -16.91 2.28 5.99
C ASP A 183 -16.73 0.87 5.38
N PHE A 184 -17.78 0.27 4.81
CA PHE A 184 -17.72 -1.05 4.15
C PHE A 184 -17.08 -1.04 2.74
N ASN A 185 -16.87 0.14 2.14
CA ASN A 185 -16.29 0.31 0.81
C ASN A 185 -14.76 0.59 0.84
N THR A 186 -14.09 0.26 1.94
CA THR A 186 -12.64 0.46 2.10
C THR A 186 -11.89 -0.75 1.54
N PRO A 187 -11.12 -0.63 0.45
CA PRO A 187 -10.57 -1.79 -0.26
C PRO A 187 -9.72 -2.71 0.63
N LEU A 188 -8.79 -2.11 1.39
CA LEU A 188 -7.80 -2.88 2.15
C LEU A 188 -8.33 -3.50 3.45
N LEU A 189 -9.61 -3.32 3.79
CA LEU A 189 -10.22 -4.01 4.93
C LEU A 189 -10.25 -5.53 4.73
N ALA A 190 -10.43 -6.00 3.48
CA ALA A 190 -10.49 -7.42 3.17
C ALA A 190 -9.21 -8.18 3.54
N LEU A 191 -8.05 -7.49 3.51
CA LEU A 191 -6.75 -8.08 3.84
C LEU A 191 -6.55 -8.33 5.35
N ASN A 192 -7.37 -7.73 6.22
CA ASN A 192 -7.33 -7.92 7.68
C ASN A 192 -5.91 -7.75 8.28
N LEU A 193 -5.18 -6.72 7.83
CA LEU A 193 -3.78 -6.47 8.23
C LEU A 193 -3.63 -5.85 9.61
N VAL A 194 -4.69 -5.21 10.12
CA VAL A 194 -4.70 -4.56 11.44
C VAL A 194 -6.04 -4.84 12.09
N PHE A 195 -6.03 -5.16 13.39
CA PHE A 195 -7.27 -5.32 14.15
C PHE A 195 -7.20 -4.62 15.50
N SER A 196 -8.38 -4.24 16.01
CA SER A 196 -8.50 -3.76 17.39
C SER A 196 -8.44 -4.94 18.35
N THR A 197 -7.60 -4.86 19.38
CA THR A 197 -7.51 -5.91 20.41
C THR A 197 -8.66 -5.85 21.42
N GLY A 198 -9.52 -4.82 21.34
CA GLY A 198 -10.57 -4.54 22.33
C GLY A 198 -10.08 -3.96 23.66
N ARG A 199 -8.77 -4.04 23.93
CA ARG A 199 -8.13 -3.49 25.14
C ARG A 199 -7.82 -2.01 24.99
N ARG A 200 -7.57 -1.37 26.13
CA ARG A 200 -7.06 0.01 26.21
C ARG A 200 -5.78 0.04 27.05
N ASN A 201 -4.90 0.99 26.74
CA ASN A 201 -3.71 1.25 27.55
C ASN A 201 -4.05 2.14 28.77
N GLU A 202 -3.04 2.47 29.58
CA GLU A 202 -3.18 3.31 30.78
C GLU A 202 -3.68 4.73 30.48
N LYS A 203 -3.45 5.24 29.26
CA LYS A 203 -3.96 6.53 28.78
C LYS A 203 -5.39 6.44 28.23
N ASN A 204 -6.06 5.31 28.45
CA ASN A 204 -7.38 5.01 27.90
C ASN A 204 -7.41 5.04 26.36
N GLU A 205 -6.29 4.82 25.67
CA GLU A 205 -6.24 4.73 24.21
C GLU A 205 -6.50 3.29 23.75
N PRO A 206 -7.23 3.07 22.65
CA PRO A 206 -7.40 1.73 22.09
C PRO A 206 -6.06 1.12 21.66
N ILE A 207 -5.90 -0.18 21.91
CA ILE A 207 -4.74 -0.95 21.47
C ILE A 207 -5.09 -1.72 20.19
N PHE A 208 -4.30 -1.51 19.16
CA PHE A 208 -4.36 -2.20 17.88
C PHE A 208 -3.22 -3.19 17.73
N ARG A 209 -3.33 -4.11 16.78
CA ARG A 209 -2.29 -5.10 16.48
C ARG A 209 -2.16 -5.32 14.98
N ILE A 210 -0.92 -5.39 14.50
CA ILE A 210 -0.63 -5.85 13.13
C ILE A 210 -0.79 -7.37 13.06
N ASN A 211 -1.50 -7.83 12.04
CA ASN A 211 -1.70 -9.24 11.74
C ASN A 211 -0.54 -9.80 10.89
N ARG A 212 0.67 -9.81 11.44
CA ARG A 212 1.87 -10.32 10.76
C ARG A 212 1.91 -11.86 10.87
N THR A 213 1.52 -12.57 9.83
CA THR A 213 1.28 -14.03 9.87
C THR A 213 1.66 -14.72 8.55
N VAL A 214 1.20 -15.95 8.34
CA VAL A 214 1.18 -16.62 7.03
C VAL A 214 -0.06 -16.12 6.28
N GLN A 215 0.12 -15.22 5.32
CA GLN A 215 -0.98 -14.62 4.56
C GLN A 215 -1.48 -15.61 3.50
N LYS A 216 -2.57 -16.34 3.81
CA LYS A 216 -3.04 -17.46 2.98
C LYS A 216 -3.53 -17.06 1.58
N SER A 217 -4.05 -15.85 1.44
CA SER A 217 -4.56 -15.31 0.18
C SER A 217 -3.49 -14.65 -0.69
N LEU A 218 -2.28 -14.43 -0.15
CA LEU A 218 -1.16 -13.91 -0.91
C LEU A 218 -0.51 -15.05 -1.71
N THR A 219 -0.62 -14.97 -3.03
CA THR A 219 -0.09 -15.99 -3.93
C THR A 219 1.40 -15.76 -4.24
N PRO A 220 2.14 -16.83 -4.61
CA PRO A 220 3.52 -16.70 -5.06
C PRO A 220 3.67 -15.71 -6.22
N GLU A 221 2.71 -15.65 -7.14
CA GLU A 221 2.71 -14.76 -8.29
C GLU A 221 2.68 -13.28 -7.90
N ILE A 222 1.79 -12.91 -6.98
CA ILE A 222 1.69 -11.54 -6.46
C ILE A 222 2.96 -11.18 -5.69
N PHE A 223 3.46 -12.09 -4.84
CA PHE A 223 4.70 -11.88 -4.11
C PHE A 223 5.91 -11.74 -5.05
N GLY A 224 6.03 -12.61 -6.06
CA GLY A 224 7.07 -12.57 -7.08
C GLY A 224 7.04 -11.28 -7.89
N TYR A 225 5.84 -10.78 -8.25
CA TYR A 225 5.70 -9.46 -8.86
C TYR A 225 6.26 -8.36 -7.95
N CYS A 226 5.85 -8.32 -6.68
CA CYS A 226 6.30 -7.31 -5.71
C CYS A 226 7.82 -7.36 -5.50
N LEU A 227 8.43 -8.55 -5.49
CA LEU A 227 9.89 -8.70 -5.44
C LEU A 227 10.58 -8.06 -6.64
N LEU A 228 10.11 -8.34 -7.86
CA LEU A 228 10.68 -7.80 -9.08
C LEU A 228 10.44 -6.29 -9.23
N ALA A 229 9.32 -5.79 -8.70
CA ALA A 229 9.02 -4.36 -8.65
C ALA A 229 9.93 -3.60 -7.66
N GLU A 230 10.14 -4.16 -6.46
CA GLU A 230 10.96 -3.52 -5.42
C GLU A 230 12.45 -3.53 -5.76
N PHE A 231 12.93 -4.67 -6.31
CA PHE A 231 14.34 -4.91 -6.55
C PHE A 231 14.67 -4.94 -8.05
N GLN A 232 14.10 -4.00 -8.80
CA GLN A 232 14.18 -3.96 -10.26
C GLN A 232 15.62 -4.16 -10.78
N GLY A 233 15.79 -5.14 -11.66
CA GLY A 233 17.07 -5.48 -12.29
C GLY A 233 18.06 -6.26 -11.42
N ASN A 234 17.79 -6.51 -10.14
CA ASN A 234 18.67 -7.31 -9.28
C ASN A 234 18.47 -8.81 -9.51
N SER A 235 19.55 -9.52 -9.83
CA SER A 235 19.56 -10.98 -10.01
C SER A 235 19.82 -11.76 -8.72
N ALA A 236 20.17 -11.07 -7.63
CA ALA A 236 20.35 -11.64 -6.30
C ALA A 236 19.85 -10.65 -5.25
N ILE A 237 18.89 -11.09 -4.44
CA ILE A 237 18.21 -10.25 -3.45
C ILE A 237 18.43 -10.86 -2.07
N ASP A 238 19.03 -10.08 -1.19
CA ASP A 238 19.28 -10.47 0.20
C ASP A 238 17.97 -10.70 0.97
N TYR A 239 17.91 -11.78 1.74
CA TYR A 239 16.70 -12.16 2.49
C TYR A 239 16.30 -11.11 3.52
N ASP A 240 17.25 -10.47 4.21
CA ASP A 240 16.94 -9.44 5.20
C ASP A 240 16.40 -8.16 4.54
N LYS A 241 16.85 -7.82 3.32
CA LYS A 241 16.22 -6.76 2.53
C LYS A 241 14.77 -7.09 2.21
N ILE A 242 14.47 -8.31 1.75
CA ILE A 242 13.08 -8.74 1.47
C ILE A 242 12.24 -8.68 2.74
N ARG A 243 12.78 -9.18 3.86
CA ARG A 243 12.13 -9.19 5.17
C ARG A 243 11.75 -7.79 5.64
N THR A 244 12.64 -6.82 5.45
CA THR A 244 12.46 -5.43 5.91
C THR A 244 11.70 -4.55 4.91
N SER A 245 11.53 -4.97 3.66
CA SER A 245 10.67 -4.29 2.67
C SER A 245 9.41 -5.10 2.34
N VAL A 246 9.40 -5.82 1.21
CA VAL A 246 8.23 -6.49 0.61
C VAL A 246 7.48 -7.34 1.63
N ALA A 247 8.20 -8.15 2.42
CA ALA A 247 7.56 -9.01 3.43
C ALA A 247 6.89 -8.19 4.54
N SER A 248 7.53 -7.11 4.99
CA SER A 248 6.93 -6.22 5.99
C SER A 248 5.72 -5.47 5.43
N TYR A 249 5.78 -4.99 4.18
CA TYR A 249 4.66 -4.31 3.52
C TYR A 249 3.44 -5.23 3.39
N LEU A 250 3.68 -6.50 3.08
CA LEU A 250 2.66 -7.54 2.94
C LEU A 250 2.32 -8.26 4.26
N CYS A 251 2.82 -7.76 5.40
CA CYS A 251 2.57 -8.35 6.73
C CYS A 251 2.89 -9.85 6.84
N LEU A 252 3.98 -10.30 6.22
CA LEU A 252 4.47 -11.66 6.36
C LEU A 252 5.27 -11.82 7.66
N SER A 253 4.95 -12.87 8.42
CA SER A 253 5.82 -13.40 9.46
C SER A 253 7.07 -14.04 8.85
N ASN A 254 8.10 -14.36 9.66
CA ASN A 254 9.27 -15.09 9.15
C ASN A 254 8.88 -16.44 8.54
N GLU A 255 8.00 -17.20 9.21
CA GLU A 255 7.44 -18.45 8.68
C GLU A 255 6.66 -18.21 7.38
N GLY A 256 5.84 -17.15 7.33
CA GLY A 256 5.11 -16.77 6.12
C GLY A 256 6.01 -16.41 4.95
N LEU A 257 7.12 -15.72 5.22
CA LEU A 257 8.12 -15.35 4.23
C LEU A 257 8.87 -16.59 3.69
N GLU A 258 9.33 -17.47 4.58
CA GLU A 258 9.99 -18.73 4.17
C GLU A 258 9.06 -19.55 3.29
N ARG A 259 7.82 -19.77 3.75
CA ARG A 259 6.84 -20.56 3.00
C ARG A 259 6.51 -19.99 1.63
N ILE A 260 6.35 -18.67 1.50
CA ILE A 260 6.01 -18.08 0.19
C ILE A 260 7.21 -18.07 -0.76
N ILE A 261 8.44 -17.95 -0.23
CA ILE A 261 9.68 -18.09 -1.02
C ILE A 261 9.82 -19.51 -1.53
N ASP A 262 9.59 -20.51 -0.68
CA ASP A 262 9.66 -21.93 -1.06
C ASP A 262 8.62 -22.23 -2.16
N ASN A 263 7.36 -21.84 -1.95
CA ASN A 263 6.30 -22.00 -2.95
C ASN A 263 6.63 -21.28 -4.28
N LEU A 264 7.24 -20.09 -4.21
CA LEU A 264 7.67 -19.34 -5.39
C LEU A 264 8.76 -20.09 -6.16
N GLY A 265 9.77 -20.62 -5.47
CA GLY A 265 10.85 -21.39 -6.08
C GLY A 265 10.41 -22.74 -6.65
N GLU A 266 9.43 -23.39 -6.02
CA GLU A 266 8.81 -24.62 -6.54
C GLU A 266 7.98 -24.37 -7.81
N SER A 267 7.24 -23.25 -7.83
CA SER A 267 6.33 -22.91 -8.93
C SER A 267 7.04 -22.26 -10.12
N TYR A 268 8.15 -21.56 -9.86
CA TYR A 268 8.86 -20.75 -10.85
C TYR A 268 10.38 -20.98 -10.77
N PRO A 269 10.97 -21.75 -11.71
CA PRO A 269 12.40 -22.06 -11.70
C PRO A 269 13.32 -20.85 -11.93
N GLU A 270 12.74 -19.70 -12.28
CA GLU A 270 13.41 -18.39 -12.33
C GLU A 270 13.81 -17.88 -10.94
N PHE A 271 13.13 -18.30 -9.87
CA PHE A 271 13.45 -17.94 -8.50
C PHE A 271 14.13 -19.11 -7.79
N ILE A 272 15.33 -18.89 -7.24
CA ILE A 272 16.08 -19.90 -6.49
C ILE A 272 16.42 -19.32 -5.13
N TYR A 273 15.88 -19.92 -4.07
CA TYR A 273 16.33 -19.62 -2.71
C TYR A 273 17.68 -20.30 -2.44
N LYS A 274 18.62 -19.54 -1.89
CA LYS A 274 19.92 -20.03 -1.42
C LYS A 274 20.12 -19.67 0.03
N ASP A 275 20.57 -20.65 0.80
CA ASP A 275 20.98 -20.51 2.19
C ASP A 275 22.31 -21.25 2.37
N ASP A 276 23.40 -20.57 2.02
CA ASP A 276 24.75 -21.12 2.04
C ASP A 276 25.63 -20.30 2.99
N ALA A 277 26.31 -20.96 3.93
CA ALA A 277 27.29 -20.34 4.83
C ALA A 277 26.81 -19.07 5.56
N GLY A 278 25.51 -18.99 5.88
CA GLY A 278 24.89 -17.86 6.58
C GLY A 278 24.44 -16.71 5.67
N VAL A 279 24.59 -16.83 4.35
CA VAL A 279 24.05 -15.87 3.38
C VAL A 279 22.74 -16.42 2.81
N ARG A 280 21.64 -15.78 3.19
CA ARG A 280 20.29 -16.08 2.70
C ARG A 280 19.90 -15.11 1.60
N GLN A 281 19.60 -15.60 0.41
CA GLN A 281 19.21 -14.76 -0.72
C GLN A 281 18.29 -15.49 -1.70
N ILE A 282 17.55 -14.73 -2.49
CA ILE A 282 16.82 -15.23 -3.66
C ILE A 282 17.60 -14.82 -4.91
N GLN A 283 17.97 -15.81 -5.74
CA GLN A 283 18.50 -15.57 -7.07
C GLN A 283 17.36 -15.53 -8.09
N VAL A 284 17.37 -14.51 -8.94
CA VAL A 284 16.36 -14.28 -9.98
C VAL A 284 17.04 -14.41 -11.33
N LYS A 285 16.70 -15.46 -12.08
CA LYS A 285 17.26 -15.73 -13.42
C LYS A 285 16.67 -14.84 -14.51
N ASN A 286 15.45 -14.34 -14.31
CA ASN A 286 14.74 -13.51 -15.28
C ASN A 286 14.14 -12.29 -14.59
N THR A 287 14.74 -11.13 -14.81
CA THR A 287 14.29 -9.84 -14.26
C THR A 287 13.55 -8.99 -15.29
N SER A 288 13.09 -9.59 -16.40
CA SER A 288 12.44 -8.83 -17.47
C SER A 288 11.05 -8.36 -17.07
N GLU A 289 10.67 -7.16 -17.54
CA GLU A 289 9.31 -6.62 -17.36
C GLU A 289 8.23 -7.58 -17.88
N LYS A 290 8.50 -8.28 -19.00
CA LYS A 290 7.60 -9.28 -19.56
C LYS A 290 7.34 -10.43 -18.58
N PHE A 291 8.39 -10.94 -17.92
CA PHE A 291 8.24 -12.02 -16.93
C PHE A 291 7.48 -11.54 -15.70
N LYS A 292 7.83 -10.35 -15.19
CA LYS A 292 7.11 -9.70 -14.08
C LYS A 292 5.61 -9.60 -14.36
N ILE A 293 5.22 -9.09 -15.53
CA ILE A 293 3.80 -8.97 -15.93
C ILE A 293 3.14 -10.35 -16.12
N ASN A 294 3.87 -11.35 -16.62
CA ASN A 294 3.35 -12.70 -16.79
C ASN A 294 2.99 -13.39 -15.46
N LEU A 295 3.70 -13.09 -14.36
CA LEU A 295 3.31 -13.57 -13.03
C LEU A 295 1.89 -13.10 -12.68
N LEU A 296 1.59 -11.82 -12.91
CA LEU A 296 0.25 -11.28 -12.67
C LEU A 296 -0.80 -11.93 -13.58
N LYS A 297 -0.53 -12.02 -14.89
CA LYS A 297 -1.45 -12.72 -15.80
C LYS A 297 -1.78 -14.13 -15.31
N LYS A 298 -0.78 -14.87 -14.84
CA LYS A 298 -0.97 -16.20 -14.28
C LYS A 298 -1.81 -16.21 -13.02
N HIS A 299 -1.60 -15.26 -12.10
CA HIS A 299 -2.44 -15.08 -10.92
C HIS A 299 -3.91 -14.91 -11.30
N TYR A 300 -4.20 -13.94 -12.19
CA TYR A 300 -5.59 -13.62 -12.56
C TYR A 300 -6.22 -14.73 -13.41
N GLU A 301 -5.48 -15.50 -14.21
CA GLU A 301 -6.01 -16.70 -14.88
C GLU A 301 -6.45 -17.80 -13.92
N LEU A 302 -5.78 -17.92 -12.76
CA LEU A 302 -6.05 -18.96 -11.77
C LEU A 302 -7.13 -18.58 -10.75
N HIS A 303 -7.40 -17.27 -10.61
CA HIS A 303 -8.24 -16.71 -9.55
C HIS A 303 -9.30 -15.72 -10.09
N SER A 304 -9.69 -15.84 -11.36
CA SER A 304 -10.81 -15.08 -11.96
C SER A 304 -12.17 -15.61 -11.56
#